data_AF-A0A523WWJ0-F1
#
_entry.id   AF-A0A523WWJ0-F1
#
_cell.length_a   1.000
_cell.length_b   1.000
_cell.length_c   1.000
_cell.angle_alpha   90.00
_cell.angle_beta   90.00
_cell.angle_gamma   90.00
#
_symmetry.space_group_name_H-M   'P 1'
#
loop_
_entity.id
_entity.type
_entity.pdbx_description
1 polymer ?
#
loop_
_entity_poly.entity_id
_entity_poly.type
_entity_poly.pdbx_seq_one_letter_code
_entity_poly.pdbx_strand_id
1 'polypeptide(L)'
;MEMIQEVSREIIGRELDLTEKDVRDAADPRINVERRKSTGGPSPVEVERIIADRLAGLVDRKKRRVQKLERYETAKAQVEKENNRLLA
;
A
#
# COMPACT_ATOMS: atom_id res chain seq x y z
N MET A 1 -36.67 -9.61 -1.70
CA MET A 1 -36.53 -8.34 -2.45
C MET A 1 -37.54 -7.28 -2.06
N GLU A 2 -38.71 -7.63 -1.52
CA GLU A 2 -39.80 -6.70 -1.22
C GLU A 2 -39.40 -5.50 -0.33
N MET A 3 -38.72 -5.75 0.79
CA MET A 3 -38.19 -4.69 1.67
C MET A 3 -37.26 -3.70 0.95
N ILE A 4 -36.40 -4.18 0.05
CA ILE A 4 -35.48 -3.31 -0.70
C ILE A 4 -36.27 -2.44 -1.69
N GLN A 5 -37.30 -2.99 -2.33
CA GLN A 5 -38.15 -2.23 -3.26
C GLN A 5 -39.01 -1.19 -2.54
N GLU A 6 -39.54 -1.54 -1.37
CA GLU A 6 -40.30 -0.62 -0.51
C GLU A 6 -39.46 0.60 -0.13
N VAL A 7 -38.29 0.35 0.48
CA VAL A 7 -37.34 1.42 0.87
C VAL A 7 -36.89 2.22 -0.35
N SER A 8 -36.66 1.58 -1.50
CA SER A 8 -36.29 2.28 -2.72
C SER A 8 -37.40 3.24 -3.20
N ARG A 9 -38.66 2.80 -3.21
CA ARG A 9 -39.79 3.67 -3.57
C ARG A 9 -39.92 4.84 -2.60
N GLU A 10 -39.69 4.61 -1.31
CA GLU A 10 -39.73 5.67 -0.28
C GLU A 10 -38.62 6.70 -0.47
N ILE A 11 -37.37 6.26 -0.65
CA ILE A 11 -36.20 7.15 -0.63
C ILE A 11 -35.92 7.79 -1.99
N ILE A 12 -36.04 7.03 -3.09
CA ILE A 12 -35.68 7.50 -4.44
C ILE A 12 -36.87 7.57 -5.41
N GLY A 13 -38.09 7.27 -4.95
CA GLY A 13 -39.33 7.42 -5.73
C GLY A 13 -39.53 6.39 -6.83
N ARG A 14 -38.70 5.35 -6.91
CA ARG A 14 -38.76 4.29 -7.92
C ARG A 14 -38.24 2.96 -7.40
N GLU A 15 -38.64 1.88 -8.06
CA GLU A 15 -38.06 0.56 -7.85
C GLU A 15 -36.65 0.46 -8.46
N LEU A 16 -35.86 -0.46 -7.92
CA LEU A 16 -34.54 -0.80 -8.43
C LEU A 16 -34.63 -2.09 -9.23
N ASP A 17 -34.05 -2.10 -10.43
CA ASP A 17 -33.85 -3.32 -11.20
C ASP A 17 -32.62 -4.07 -10.66
N LEU A 18 -32.81 -4.75 -9.52
CA LEU A 18 -31.79 -5.56 -8.86
C LEU A 18 -32.23 -7.01 -8.80
N THR A 19 -31.35 -7.90 -9.21
CA THR A 19 -31.53 -9.33 -8.99
C THR A 19 -31.12 -9.71 -7.57
N GLU A 20 -31.59 -10.87 -7.08
CA GLU A 20 -31.08 -11.39 -5.80
C GLU A 20 -29.57 -11.63 -5.81
N LYS A 21 -29.01 -11.95 -6.99
CA LYS A 21 -27.56 -12.12 -7.16
C LYS A 21 -26.84 -10.80 -6.92
N ASP A 22 -27.38 -9.69 -7.42
CA ASP A 22 -26.76 -8.38 -7.22
C ASP A 22 -26.70 -8.01 -5.73
N VAL A 23 -27.77 -8.31 -4.99
CA VAL A 23 -27.83 -8.09 -3.54
C VAL A 23 -26.86 -9.02 -2.80
N ARG A 24 -26.82 -10.31 -3.14
CA ARG A 24 -25.85 -11.26 -2.56
C ARG A 24 -24.41 -10.83 -2.82
N ASP A 25 -24.09 -10.45 -4.05
CA ASP A 25 -22.74 -10.04 -4.44
C ASP A 25 -22.32 -8.73 -3.76
N ALA A 26 -23.26 -7.79 -3.59
CA ALA A 26 -23.02 -6.54 -2.87
C ALA A 26 -22.77 -6.76 -1.37
N ALA A 27 -23.40 -7.78 -0.78
CA ALA A 27 -23.24 -8.15 0.61
C ALA A 27 -22.02 -9.05 0.88
N ASP A 28 -21.43 -9.69 -0.14
CA ASP A 28 -20.24 -10.54 0.05
C ASP A 28 -18.98 -9.68 0.27
N PRO A 29 -18.34 -9.74 1.45
CA PRO A 29 -17.15 -8.94 1.74
C PRO A 29 -15.96 -9.30 0.84
N ARG A 30 -15.85 -10.54 0.35
CA ARG A 30 -14.74 -10.96 -0.52
C ARG A 30 -14.86 -10.31 -1.89
N ILE A 31 -16.07 -10.29 -2.45
CA ILE A 31 -16.35 -9.61 -3.71
C ILE A 31 -16.09 -8.10 -3.57
N ASN A 32 -16.46 -7.52 -2.43
CA ASN A 32 -16.19 -6.13 -2.10
C ASN A 32 -14.69 -5.80 -2.08
N VAL A 33 -13.85 -6.68 -1.52
CA VAL A 33 -12.39 -6.52 -1.54
C VAL A 33 -11.85 -6.68 -2.96
N GLU A 34 -12.24 -7.74 -3.66
CA GLU A 34 -11.78 -8.07 -5.01
C GLU A 34 -12.06 -6.94 -6.03
N ARG A 35 -13.22 -6.28 -5.92
CA ARG A 35 -13.63 -5.19 -6.82
C ARG A 35 -12.83 -3.90 -6.62
N ARG A 36 -12.25 -3.64 -5.44
CA ARG A 36 -11.56 -2.37 -5.13
C ARG A 36 -10.11 -2.38 -5.62
N LYS A 37 -9.94 -2.36 -6.95
CA LYS A 37 -8.64 -2.42 -7.67
C LYS A 37 -7.99 -1.05 -7.91
N SER A 38 -8.51 0.01 -7.31
CA SER A 38 -7.88 1.34 -7.37
C SER A 38 -6.49 1.31 -6.75
N THR A 39 -5.60 2.22 -7.14
CA THR A 39 -4.30 2.38 -6.50
C THR A 39 -4.43 2.56 -4.99
N GLY A 40 -3.69 1.78 -4.20
CA GLY A 40 -3.79 1.74 -2.73
C GLY A 40 -4.96 0.91 -2.17
N GLY A 41 -5.77 0.29 -3.04
CA GLY A 41 -6.93 -0.50 -2.67
C GLY A 41 -6.60 -1.87 -2.05
N PRO A 42 -7.59 -2.53 -1.43
CA PRO A 42 -7.41 -3.81 -0.74
C PRO A 42 -7.45 -5.02 -1.66
N SER A 43 -7.68 -4.86 -2.98
CA SER A 43 -7.74 -6.02 -3.87
C SER A 43 -6.42 -6.80 -3.83
N PRO A 44 -6.44 -8.14 -3.95
CA PRO A 44 -5.22 -8.94 -3.93
C PRO A 44 -4.18 -8.47 -4.95
N VAL A 45 -4.62 -8.17 -6.17
CA VAL A 45 -3.76 -7.65 -7.25
C VAL A 45 -3.05 -6.35 -6.86
N GLU A 46 -3.76 -5.40 -6.25
CA GLU A 46 -3.16 -4.13 -5.84
C GLU A 46 -2.25 -4.29 -4.63
N VAL A 47 -2.63 -5.15 -3.67
CA VAL A 47 -1.81 -5.45 -2.51
C VAL A 47 -0.50 -6.14 -2.91
N GLU A 48 -0.55 -7.10 -3.84
CA GLU A 48 0.65 -7.74 -4.41
C GLU A 48 1.57 -6.72 -5.09
N ARG A 49 1.01 -5.82 -5.90
CA ARG A 49 1.75 -4.73 -6.53
C ARG A 49 2.43 -3.84 -5.49
N ILE A 50 1.71 -3.44 -4.44
CA ILE A 50 2.25 -2.62 -3.34
C ILE A 50 3.37 -3.38 -2.62
N ILE A 51 3.20 -4.67 -2.32
CA ILE A 51 4.22 -5.48 -1.66
C ILE A 51 5.49 -5.52 -2.51
N ALA A 52 5.37 -5.76 -3.81
CA ALA A 52 6.50 -5.76 -4.74
C ALA A 52 7.25 -4.42 -4.74
N ASP A 53 6.53 -3.30 -4.85
CA ASP A 53 7.10 -1.95 -4.80
C ASP A 53 7.83 -1.69 -3.46
N ARG A 54 7.24 -2.11 -2.34
CA ARG A 54 7.83 -1.92 -1.01
C ARG A 54 9.11 -2.74 -0.84
N LEU A 55 9.12 -3.98 -1.34
CA LEU A 55 10.30 -4.84 -1.32
C LEU A 55 11.45 -4.22 -2.14
N ALA A 56 11.15 -3.76 -3.36
CA ALA A 56 12.15 -3.04 -4.17
C ALA A 56 12.71 -1.81 -3.44
N GLY A 57 11.82 -0.98 -2.87
CA GLY A 57 12.22 0.18 -2.10
C GLY A 57 13.00 -0.14 -0.80
N LEU A 58 12.84 -1.34 -0.23
CA LEU A 58 13.64 -1.80 0.91
C LEU A 58 15.06 -2.19 0.50
N VAL A 59 15.22 -2.86 -0.64
CA VAL A 59 16.54 -3.20 -1.19
C VAL A 59 17.37 -1.95 -1.43
N ASP A 60 16.77 -0.94 -2.08
CA ASP A 60 17.43 0.34 -2.34
C ASP A 60 17.82 1.08 -1.06
N ARG A 61 16.93 1.09 -0.06
CA ARG A 61 17.22 1.72 1.23
C ARG A 61 18.35 1.03 1.97
N LYS A 62 18.41 -0.32 1.94
CA LYS A 62 19.53 -1.08 2.50
C LYS A 62 20.84 -0.74 1.81
N LYS A 63 20.87 -0.71 0.47
CA LYS A 63 22.05 -0.32 -0.31
C LYS A 63 22.53 1.09 0.04
N ARG A 64 21.62 2.07 0.08
CA ARG A 64 21.95 3.46 0.47
C ARG A 64 22.49 3.55 1.89
N ARG A 65 21.98 2.75 2.83
CA ARG A 65 22.48 2.71 4.22
C ARG A 65 23.93 2.22 4.28
N VAL A 66 24.25 1.13 3.58
CA VAL A 66 25.62 0.58 3.54
C VAL A 66 26.59 1.61 2.98
N GLN A 67 26.27 2.22 1.83
CA GLN A 67 27.11 3.24 1.21
C GLN A 67 27.36 4.45 2.11
N LYS A 68 26.35 4.86 2.89
CA LYS A 68 26.52 5.98 3.85
C LYS A 68 27.43 5.60 5.01
N LEU A 69 27.33 4.37 5.53
CA LEU A 69 28.22 3.87 6.58
C LEU A 69 29.67 3.81 6.09
N GLU A 70 29.92 3.25 4.92
CA GLU A 70 31.28 3.17 4.34
C GLU A 70 31.91 4.56 4.16
N ARG A 71 31.13 5.53 3.67
CA ARG A 71 31.59 6.93 3.54
C ARG A 71 31.91 7.55 4.89
N TYR A 72 31.07 7.31 5.89
CA TYR A 72 31.28 7.82 7.24
C TYR A 72 32.57 7.25 7.86
N GLU A 73 32.77 5.93 7.81
CA GLU A 73 33.98 5.30 8.35
C GLU A 73 35.24 5.78 7.63
N THR A 74 35.18 5.93 6.31
CA THR A 74 36.31 6.48 5.54
C THR A 74 36.63 7.91 5.96
N ALA A 75 35.62 8.77 6.09
CA ALA A 75 35.82 10.17 6.50
C ALA A 75 36.34 10.26 7.95
N LYS A 76 35.82 9.43 8.86
CA LYS A 76 36.27 9.36 10.24
C LYS A 76 37.75 8.98 10.31
N ALA A 77 38.16 7.93 9.60
CA ALA A 77 39.56 7.49 9.57
C ALA A 77 40.51 8.57 9.02
N GLN A 78 40.07 9.35 8.02
CA GLN A 78 40.85 10.47 7.50
C GLN A 78 41.03 11.59 8.53
N VAL A 79 39.96 11.94 9.25
CA VAL A 79 40.01 12.95 10.32
C VAL A 79 40.91 12.50 11.45
N GLU A 80 40.80 11.25 11.90
CA GLU A 80 41.65 10.69 12.95
C GLU A 80 43.14 10.68 12.54
N LYS A 81 43.42 10.32 11.29
CA LYS A 81 44.77 10.34 10.74
C LYS A 81 45.36 11.77 10.73
N GLU A 82 44.58 12.75 10.30
CA GLU A 82 45.05 14.14 10.27
C GLU A 82 45.22 14.72 11.68
N ASN A 83 44.32 14.39 12.61
CA ASN A 83 44.45 14.81 14.01
C ASN A 83 45.73 14.26 14.66
N ASN A 84 46.02 12.97 14.44
CA ASN A 84 47.25 12.35 14.92
C ASN A 84 48.51 12.99 14.30
N ARG A 85 48.43 13.44 13.04
CA ARG A 85 49.53 14.15 12.38
C ARG A 85 49.79 15.53 13.00
N LEU A 86 48.75 16.25 13.41
CA LEU A 86 48.87 17.60 13.98
C LEU A 86 49.33 17.60 15.44
N LEU A 87 49.13 16.49 16.16
CA LEU A 87 49.48 16.33 17.58
C LEU A 87 50.83 15.62 17.81
N ALA A 88 51.50 15.17 16.75
CA ALA A 88 52.83 14.56 16.76
C ALA A 88 53.92 15.59 16.42
#